data_AF-A0A914K0X6-F1
#
_entry.id   AF-A0A914K0X6-F1
#
_cell.length_a   1.000
_cell.length_b   1.000
_cell.length_c   1.000
_cell.angle_alpha   90.00
_cell.angle_beta   90.00
_cell.angle_gamma   90.00
#
_symmetry.space_group_name_H-M   'P 1'
#
loop_
_entity.id
_entity.type
_entity.pdbx_description
1 polymer ?
#
loop_
_entity_poly.entity_id
_entity_poly.type
_entity_poly.pdbx_seq_one_letter_code
_entity_poly.pdbx_strand_id
1 'polypeptide(L)'
;MLDIMAKKKAWRHLFEEVNFFSRYKHFICLLCTTESEEDHLTFGSLVESKIRHLITFFERNQCVNLCHINPKKFKPLPNCELSVPYENPVVTLWFVGLELNKQMRKNIDLTNEIQQFSDLVLKQASMTGNYKSTMIVRPFYVRGKDLKNWIPESEVTRGVKYQARKTTVQP
;
A
#
# COMPACT_ATOMS: atom_id res chain seq x y z
N MET A 1 -19.01 -4.63 18.16
CA MET A 1 -20.41 -5.09 18.16
C MET A 1 -20.84 -5.49 19.56
N LEU A 2 -20.20 -6.48 20.19
CA LEU A 2 -20.50 -6.87 21.58
C LEU A 2 -20.50 -5.70 22.58
N ASP A 3 -19.50 -4.81 22.54
CA ASP A 3 -19.47 -3.63 23.41
C ASP A 3 -20.62 -2.63 23.18
N ILE A 4 -21.13 -2.53 21.96
CA ILE A 4 -22.22 -1.62 21.62
C ILE A 4 -23.55 -2.23 22.10
N MET A 5 -23.75 -3.53 21.87
CA MET A 5 -24.90 -4.28 22.37
C MET A 5 -24.92 -4.29 23.91
N ALA A 6 -23.75 -4.37 24.55
CA ALA A 6 -23.57 -4.25 25.99
C ALA A 6 -23.60 -2.78 26.50
N LYS A 7 -23.96 -1.80 25.66
CA LYS A 7 -24.02 -0.35 25.95
C LYS A 7 -22.72 0.27 26.50
N LYS A 8 -21.57 -0.39 26.31
CA LYS A 8 -20.24 0.09 26.70
C LYS A 8 -19.67 1.13 25.73
N LYS A 9 -20.16 1.16 24.48
CA LYS A 9 -19.74 2.12 23.45
C LYS A 9 -20.93 2.59 22.62
N ALA A 10 -20.89 3.86 22.21
CA ALA A 10 -21.85 4.43 21.27
C ALA A 10 -21.62 3.94 19.82
N TRP A 11 -22.69 3.88 19.02
CA TRP A 11 -22.65 3.46 17.62
C TRP A 11 -21.68 4.27 16.75
N ARG A 12 -21.47 5.56 17.06
CA ARG A 12 -20.49 6.42 16.37
C ARG A 12 -19.09 5.80 16.29
N HIS A 13 -18.67 5.06 17.33
CA HIS A 13 -17.36 4.40 17.35
C HIS A 13 -17.22 3.24 16.36
N LEU A 14 -18.33 2.70 15.83
CA LEU A 14 -18.29 1.67 14.78
C LEU A 14 -17.92 2.28 13.42
N PHE A 15 -18.27 3.55 13.22
CA PHE A 15 -18.07 4.28 11.96
C PHE A 15 -16.81 5.16 11.98
N GLU A 16 -16.11 5.21 13.12
CA GLU A 16 -14.82 5.89 13.23
C GLU A 16 -13.80 5.19 12.31
N GLU A 17 -13.23 5.96 11.38
CA GLU A 17 -12.19 5.47 10.48
C GLU A 17 -10.98 5.02 11.31
N VAL A 18 -10.59 3.76 11.15
CA VAL A 18 -9.40 3.22 11.81
C VAL A 18 -8.18 3.59 10.98
N ASN A 19 -7.17 4.15 11.64
CA ASN A 19 -5.93 4.53 11.00
C ASN A 19 -5.18 3.30 10.48
N PHE A 20 -5.16 3.12 9.15
CA PHE A 20 -4.47 2.05 8.46
C PHE A 20 -2.96 2.03 8.74
N PHE A 21 -2.31 3.20 8.70
CA PHE A 21 -0.85 3.33 8.88
C PHE A 21 -0.40 3.05 10.32
N SER A 22 -1.30 3.17 11.29
CA SER A 22 -1.02 2.82 12.70
C SER A 22 -1.02 1.30 12.96
N ARG A 23 -1.62 0.51 12.06
CA ARG A 23 -1.81 -0.93 12.25
C ARG A 23 -0.55 -1.76 11.93
N TYR A 24 0.25 -1.33 10.97
CA TYR A 24 1.42 -2.10 10.50
C TYR A 24 2.72 -1.35 10.73
N LYS A 25 3.82 -2.10 10.80
CA LYS A 25 5.18 -1.54 10.89
C LYS A 25 5.89 -1.50 9.54
N HIS A 26 5.39 -2.25 8.57
CA HIS A 26 6.01 -2.49 7.27
C HIS A 26 4.96 -2.30 6.19
N PHE A 27 5.37 -1.67 5.09
CA PHE A 27 4.49 -1.33 3.99
C PHE A 27 5.21 -1.56 2.66
N ILE A 28 4.41 -1.82 1.63
CA ILE A 28 4.81 -1.59 0.24
C ILE A 28 4.10 -0.33 -0.24
N CYS A 29 4.87 0.64 -0.71
CA CYS A 29 4.38 1.81 -1.42
C CYS A 29 4.45 1.53 -2.92
N LEU A 30 3.30 1.50 -3.58
CA LEU A 30 3.23 1.41 -5.04
C LEU A 30 3.24 2.81 -5.61
N LEU A 31 4.37 3.19 -6.20
CA LEU A 31 4.52 4.43 -6.95
C LEU A 31 4.12 4.19 -8.40
N CYS A 32 3.14 4.95 -8.89
CA CYS A 32 2.83 5.05 -10.31
C CYS A 32 3.07 6.48 -10.77
N THR A 33 3.87 6.63 -11.82
CA THR A 33 4.15 7.92 -12.46
C THR A 33 3.92 7.87 -13.95
N THR A 34 3.37 8.95 -14.51
CA THR A 34 3.27 9.18 -15.95
C THR A 34 3.59 10.64 -16.27
N GLU A 35 3.86 10.93 -17.54
CA GLU A 35 4.13 12.29 -18.03
C GLU A 35 2.86 13.11 -18.24
N SER A 36 1.77 12.48 -18.67
CA SER A 36 0.48 13.14 -18.93
C SER A 36 -0.65 12.57 -18.06
N GLU A 37 -1.70 13.36 -17.84
CA GLU A 37 -2.89 12.93 -17.10
C GLU A 37 -3.69 11.85 -17.84
N GLU A 38 -3.77 11.94 -19.17
CA GLU A 38 -4.45 10.94 -20.01
C GLU A 38 -3.79 9.56 -19.89
N ASP A 39 -2.45 9.53 -19.97
CA ASP A 39 -1.68 8.32 -19.73
C ASP A 39 -1.90 7.80 -18.31
N HIS A 40 -1.99 8.70 -17.33
CA HIS A 40 -2.21 8.33 -15.92
C HIS A 40 -3.58 7.69 -15.69
N LEU A 41 -4.61 8.18 -16.36
CA LEU A 41 -5.96 7.63 -16.25
C LEU A 41 -5.98 6.17 -16.72
N THR A 42 -5.33 5.88 -17.85
CA THR A 42 -5.29 4.53 -18.41
C THR A 42 -4.34 3.62 -17.63
N PHE A 43 -3.08 4.06 -17.48
CA PHE A 43 -2.03 3.26 -16.85
C PHE A 43 -2.27 3.08 -15.34
N GLY A 44 -2.70 4.13 -14.64
CA GLY A 44 -3.07 4.05 -13.24
C GLY A 44 -4.21 3.08 -12.97
N SER A 45 -5.21 3.02 -13.86
CA SER A 45 -6.32 2.05 -13.77
C SER A 45 -5.83 0.61 -13.99
N LEU A 46 -4.89 0.40 -14.92
CA LEU A 46 -4.25 -0.90 -15.12
C LEU A 46 -3.50 -1.32 -13.84
N VAL A 47 -2.64 -0.46 -13.30
CA VAL A 47 -1.89 -0.73 -12.05
C VAL A 47 -2.85 -1.09 -10.92
N GLU A 48 -3.89 -0.28 -10.70
CA GLU A 48 -4.90 -0.50 -9.66
C GLU A 48 -5.60 -1.86 -9.80
N SER A 49 -5.96 -2.25 -11.04
CA SER A 49 -6.58 -3.55 -11.32
C SER A 49 -5.68 -4.74 -10.96
N LYS A 50 -4.36 -4.56 -10.99
CA LYS A 50 -3.39 -5.64 -10.74
C LYS A 50 -2.91 -5.72 -9.30
N ILE A 51 -3.19 -4.73 -8.43
CA ILE A 51 -2.66 -4.73 -7.04
C ILE A 51 -3.03 -6.03 -6.29
N ARG A 52 -4.20 -6.61 -6.55
CA ARG A 52 -4.59 -7.89 -5.93
C ARG A 52 -3.60 -9.03 -6.22
N HIS A 53 -2.96 -9.05 -7.39
CA HIS A 53 -1.94 -10.06 -7.71
C HIS A 53 -0.70 -9.91 -6.82
N LEU A 54 -0.29 -8.69 -6.49
CA LEU A 54 0.79 -8.45 -5.54
C LEU A 54 0.47 -9.02 -4.16
N ILE A 55 -0.78 -8.90 -3.71
CA ILE A 55 -1.23 -9.50 -2.45
C ILE A 55 -1.05 -11.02 -2.51
N THR A 56 -1.49 -11.66 -3.59
CA THR A 56 -1.33 -13.11 -3.79
C THR A 56 0.13 -13.54 -3.82
N PHE A 57 1.03 -12.73 -4.38
CA PHE A 57 2.47 -13.02 -4.34
C PHE A 57 3.00 -13.00 -2.91
N PHE A 58 2.61 -12.00 -2.11
CA PHE A 58 3.02 -11.93 -0.71
C PHE A 58 2.41 -13.02 0.17
N GLU A 59 1.15 -13.40 -0.04
CA GLU A 59 0.51 -14.48 0.74
C GLU A 59 1.19 -15.84 0.58
N ARG A 60 1.90 -16.05 -0.54
CA ARG A 60 2.69 -17.26 -0.79
C ARG A 60 4.09 -17.21 -0.16
N ASN A 61 4.57 -16.03 0.22
CA ASN A 61 5.86 -15.84 0.84
C ASN A 61 5.77 -16.11 2.34
N GLN A 62 6.51 -17.11 2.84
CA GLN A 62 6.52 -17.53 4.25
C GLN A 62 6.99 -16.44 5.22
N CYS A 63 7.64 -15.39 4.72
CA CYS A 63 8.06 -14.24 5.50
C CYS A 63 6.90 -13.25 5.78
N VAL A 64 5.76 -13.39 5.09
CA VAL A 64 4.59 -12.52 5.25
C VAL A 64 3.45 -13.32 5.89
N ASN A 65 3.05 -12.91 7.09
CA ASN A 65 1.90 -13.51 7.79
C ASN A 65 0.57 -12.91 7.31
N LEU A 66 0.58 -11.60 6.99
CA LEU A 66 -0.61 -10.87 6.60
C LEU A 66 -0.26 -9.72 5.66
N CYS A 67 -1.11 -9.50 4.66
CA CYS A 67 -0.93 -8.47 3.65
C CYS A 67 -2.27 -7.78 3.39
N HIS A 68 -2.36 -6.47 3.64
CA HIS A 68 -3.61 -5.72 3.55
C HIS A 68 -3.48 -4.47 2.69
N ILE A 69 -4.26 -4.41 1.61
CA ILE A 69 -4.33 -3.23 0.74
C ILE A 69 -5.12 -2.10 1.39
N ASN A 70 -4.62 -0.86 1.26
CA ASN A 70 -5.42 0.34 1.46
C ASN A 70 -6.07 0.74 0.12
N PRO A 71 -7.41 0.76 0.01
CA PRO A 71 -8.09 1.12 -1.24
C PRO A 71 -7.94 2.60 -1.61
N LYS A 72 -7.49 3.46 -0.69
CA LYS A 72 -7.33 4.89 -0.95
C LYS A 72 -6.09 5.16 -1.82
N LYS A 73 -6.25 6.07 -2.79
CA LYS A 73 -5.18 6.68 -3.58
C LYS A 73 -4.57 7.86 -2.81
N PHE A 74 -3.25 7.98 -2.84
CA PHE A 74 -2.54 9.09 -2.18
C PHE A 74 -1.71 9.87 -3.20
N LYS A 75 -1.42 11.12 -2.86
CA LYS A 75 -0.47 11.96 -3.59
C LYS A 75 0.85 12.00 -2.81
N PRO A 76 2.01 12.01 -3.51
CA PRO A 76 3.29 12.12 -2.85
C PRO A 76 3.43 13.50 -2.20
N LEU A 77 4.42 13.64 -1.31
CA LEU A 77 4.87 14.96 -0.88
C LEU A 77 5.45 15.75 -2.05
N PRO A 78 5.33 17.10 -2.05
CA PRO A 78 5.88 17.94 -3.12
C PRO A 78 7.39 17.78 -3.34
N ASN A 79 8.13 17.46 -2.27
CA ASN A 79 9.58 17.28 -2.28
C ASN A 79 10.00 15.79 -2.32
N CYS A 80 9.09 14.88 -2.64
CA CYS A 80 9.45 13.49 -2.82
C CYS A 80 10.35 13.36 -4.06
N GLU A 81 11.57 12.86 -3.89
CA GLU A 81 12.49 12.65 -5.01
C GLU A 81 12.00 11.48 -5.88
N LEU A 82 11.32 11.83 -6.96
CA LEU A 82 10.85 10.89 -7.97
C LEU A 82 11.88 10.91 -9.09
N SER A 83 12.80 9.93 -9.10
CA SER A 83 13.77 9.77 -10.19
C SER A 83 13.05 9.36 -11.49
N VAL A 84 12.50 10.34 -12.20
CA VAL A 84 11.77 10.21 -13.47
C VAL A 84 12.41 11.09 -14.56
N PRO A 85 12.33 10.70 -15.84
CA PRO A 85 13.04 11.38 -16.93
C PRO A 85 12.33 12.64 -17.48
N TYR A 86 11.24 13.08 -16.86
CA TYR A 86 10.40 14.20 -17.33
C TYR A 86 10.01 15.12 -16.18
N GLU A 87 9.71 16.38 -16.52
CA GLU A 87 9.30 17.40 -15.54
C GLU A 87 7.83 17.24 -15.15
N ASN A 88 7.51 17.60 -13.90
CA ASN A 88 6.13 17.63 -13.38
C ASN A 88 5.33 16.32 -13.56
N PRO A 89 5.80 15.20 -13.00
CA PRO A 89 5.11 13.93 -13.16
C PRO A 89 3.69 13.93 -12.56
N VAL A 90 2.77 13.23 -13.23
CA VAL A 90 1.50 12.84 -12.62
C VAL A 90 1.74 11.61 -11.77
N VAL A 91 1.41 11.69 -10.48
CA VAL A 91 1.77 10.66 -9.50
C VAL A 91 0.53 10.17 -8.74
N THR A 92 0.47 8.85 -8.52
CA THR A 92 -0.42 8.24 -7.54
C THR A 92 0.34 7.20 -6.72
N LEU A 93 0.09 7.18 -5.42
CA LEU A 93 0.58 6.18 -4.49
C LEU A 93 -0.56 5.28 -4.00
N TRP A 94 -0.26 3.99 -3.83
CA TRP A 94 -1.07 3.07 -3.03
C TRP A 94 -0.20 2.42 -1.96
N PHE A 95 -0.82 2.02 -0.86
CA PHE A 95 -0.12 1.36 0.25
C PHE A 95 -0.70 -0.01 0.54
N VAL A 96 0.21 -0.96 0.77
CA VAL A 96 -0.09 -2.30 1.24
C VAL A 96 0.62 -2.49 2.57
N GLY A 97 -0.12 -2.79 3.64
CA GLY A 97 0.40 -3.03 4.97
C GLY A 97 0.78 -4.49 5.14
N LEU A 98 1.96 -4.73 5.73
CA LEU A 98 2.52 -6.06 5.91
C LEU A 98 2.69 -6.39 7.40
N GLU A 99 2.29 -7.60 7.77
CA GLU A 99 2.71 -8.26 9.00
C GLU A 99 3.74 -9.33 8.64
N LEU A 100 4.99 -9.08 9.02
CA LEU A 100 6.10 -9.98 8.72
C LEU A 100 6.30 -11.02 9.81
N ASN A 101 6.73 -12.22 9.40
CA ASN A 101 7.01 -13.32 10.29
C ASN A 101 8.24 -13.01 11.16
N LYS A 102 8.01 -12.85 12.48
CA LYS A 102 9.05 -12.51 13.46
C LYS A 102 10.09 -13.61 13.67
N GLN A 103 9.81 -14.85 13.28
CA GLN A 103 10.77 -15.96 13.36
C GLN A 103 11.80 -15.88 12.22
N MET A 104 11.46 -15.26 11.10
CA MET A 104 12.28 -15.19 9.88
C MET A 104 13.08 -13.89 9.75
N ARG A 105 13.33 -13.16 10.85
CA ARG A 105 13.90 -11.79 10.86
C ARG A 105 15.16 -11.56 10.00
N LYS A 106 16.01 -12.57 9.82
CA LYS A 106 17.25 -12.45 9.03
C LYS A 106 17.07 -12.73 7.53
N ASN A 107 15.95 -13.35 7.14
CA ASN A 107 15.69 -13.84 5.78
C ASN A 107 14.47 -13.17 5.13
N ILE A 108 14.08 -11.98 5.61
CA ILE A 108 12.99 -11.24 4.97
C ILE A 108 13.55 -10.64 3.69
N ASP A 109 13.31 -11.33 2.59
CA ASP A 109 13.48 -10.83 1.23
C ASP A 109 12.11 -10.78 0.55
N LEU A 110 11.77 -9.60 0.03
CA LEU A 110 10.51 -9.29 -0.66
C LEU A 110 10.75 -8.92 -2.13
N THR A 111 12.01 -8.98 -2.57
CA THR A 111 12.45 -8.47 -3.88
C THR A 111 11.80 -9.24 -5.02
N ASN A 112 11.64 -10.55 -4.85
CA ASN A 112 11.03 -11.41 -5.84
C ASN A 112 9.57 -11.04 -6.11
N GLU A 113 8.77 -10.81 -5.06
CA GLU A 113 7.35 -10.43 -5.21
C GLU A 113 7.21 -9.03 -5.82
N ILE A 114 8.10 -8.11 -5.45
CA ILE A 114 8.17 -6.75 -6.01
C ILE A 114 8.50 -6.80 -7.51
N GLN A 115 9.48 -7.62 -7.91
CA GLN A 115 9.87 -7.76 -9.31
C GLN A 115 8.75 -8.42 -10.13
N GLN A 116 8.17 -9.52 -9.64
CA GLN A 116 7.06 -10.20 -10.31
C GLN A 116 5.87 -9.28 -10.58
N PHE A 117 5.56 -8.36 -9.66
CA PHE A 117 4.50 -7.38 -9.88
C PHE A 117 4.86 -6.37 -10.96
N SER A 118 6.09 -5.87 -10.95
CA SER A 118 6.58 -4.94 -11.97
C SER A 118 6.50 -5.60 -13.35
N ASP A 119 6.98 -6.84 -13.47
CA ASP A 119 6.94 -7.61 -14.72
C ASP A 119 5.50 -7.89 -15.17
N LEU A 120 4.60 -8.21 -14.23
CA LEU A 120 3.18 -8.44 -14.52
C LEU A 120 2.53 -7.19 -15.13
N VAL A 121 2.73 -6.02 -14.53
CA VAL A 121 2.14 -4.77 -15.04
C VAL A 121 2.74 -4.41 -16.39
N LEU A 122 4.06 -4.49 -16.53
CA LEU A 122 4.75 -4.19 -17.80
C LEU A 122 4.29 -5.11 -18.93
N LYS A 123 4.14 -6.41 -18.66
CA LYS A 123 3.62 -7.38 -19.63
C LYS A 123 2.17 -7.06 -20.03
N GLN A 124 1.32 -6.67 -19.10
CA GLN A 124 -0.07 -6.34 -19.41
C GLN A 124 -0.18 -5.01 -20.16
N ALA A 125 0.65 -4.04 -19.81
CA ALA A 125 0.70 -2.75 -20.49
C ALA A 125 1.14 -2.91 -21.94
N SER A 126 2.19 -3.70 -22.21
CA SER A 126 2.67 -3.95 -23.58
C SER A 126 1.62 -4.67 -24.45
N MET A 127 0.80 -5.54 -23.86
CA MET A 127 -0.33 -6.18 -24.56
C MET A 127 -1.46 -5.21 -24.94
N THR A 128 -1.56 -4.06 -24.27
CA THR A 128 -2.64 -3.07 -24.48
C THR A 128 -2.32 -2.11 -25.65
N GLY A 129 -1.09 -2.15 -26.20
CA GLY A 129 -0.68 -1.35 -27.36
C GLY A 129 -0.33 0.11 -27.07
N ASN A 130 -0.81 0.68 -25.96
CA ASN A 130 -0.64 2.10 -25.60
C ASN A 130 0.45 2.34 -24.54
N TYR A 131 1.33 1.37 -24.30
CA TYR A 131 2.39 1.51 -23.29
C TYR A 131 3.51 2.43 -23.78
N LYS A 132 3.82 3.45 -22.97
CA LYS A 132 4.93 4.39 -23.21
C LYS A 132 6.04 4.15 -22.18
N SER A 133 7.29 4.44 -22.56
CA SER A 133 8.45 4.36 -21.63
C SER A 133 8.34 5.34 -20.44
N THR A 134 7.49 6.36 -20.55
CA THR A 134 7.20 7.32 -19.49
C THR A 134 6.18 6.81 -18.46
N MET A 135 5.53 5.67 -18.71
CA MET A 135 4.62 5.02 -17.77
C MET A 135 5.39 4.07 -16.85
N ILE A 136 5.56 4.46 -15.58
CA ILE A 136 6.43 3.75 -14.65
C ILE A 136 5.62 3.32 -13.42
N VAL A 137 5.71 2.03 -13.08
CA VAL A 137 5.27 1.50 -11.79
C VAL A 137 6.46 0.94 -11.03
N ARG A 138 6.61 1.33 -9.76
CA ARG A 138 7.68 0.85 -8.88
C ARG A 138 7.14 0.59 -7.48
N PRO A 139 7.17 -0.66 -7.00
CA PRO A 139 6.94 -0.97 -5.61
C PRO A 139 8.18 -0.68 -4.76
N PHE A 140 8.00 0.02 -3.65
CA PHE A 140 9.04 0.28 -2.66
C PHE A 140 8.67 -0.32 -1.32
N TYR A 141 9.64 -0.95 -0.66
CA TYR A 141 9.50 -1.29 0.75
C TYR A 141 9.68 -0.04 1.61
N VAL A 142 8.71 0.21 2.50
CA VAL A 142 8.68 1.38 3.38
C VAL A 142 8.43 0.94 4.83
N ARG A 143 9.27 1.39 5.75
CA ARG A 143 9.02 1.21 7.19
C ARG A 143 8.01 2.24 7.66
N GLY A 144 7.16 1.88 8.63
CA GLY A 144 6.12 2.79 9.14
C GLY A 144 6.65 4.15 9.62
N LYS A 145 7.85 4.17 10.21
CA LYS A 145 8.52 5.42 10.64
C LYS A 145 8.94 6.35 9.49
N ASP A 146 9.10 5.81 8.29
CA ASP A 146 9.56 6.52 7.10
C ASP A 146 8.39 6.97 6.21
N LEU A 147 7.13 6.65 6.56
CA LEU A 147 5.92 7.03 5.80
C LEU A 147 5.78 8.54 5.62
N LYS A 148 6.23 9.32 6.60
CA LYS A 148 6.24 10.79 6.54
C LYS A 148 7.14 11.38 5.46
N ASN A 149 7.98 10.56 4.82
CA ASN A 149 8.80 10.97 3.68
C ASN A 149 8.07 10.76 2.34
N TRP A 150 6.91 10.06 2.36
CA TRP A 150 6.15 9.71 1.17
C TRP A 150 4.84 10.49 1.06
N ILE A 151 4.11 10.65 2.16
CA ILE A 151 2.80 11.29 2.20
C ILE A 151 2.69 12.29 3.37
N PRO A 152 1.77 13.27 3.30
CA PRO A 152 1.55 14.23 4.38
C PRO A 152 1.27 13.56 5.73
N GLU A 153 1.78 14.15 6.81
CA GLU A 153 1.58 13.62 8.16
C GLU A 153 0.10 13.53 8.54
N SER A 154 -0.72 14.47 8.05
CA SER A 154 -2.18 14.44 8.22
C SER A 154 -2.83 13.16 7.68
N GLU A 155 -2.30 12.59 6.60
CA GLU A 155 -2.76 11.31 6.03
C GLU A 155 -2.23 10.11 6.83
N VAL A 156 -0.98 10.19 7.31
CA VAL A 156 -0.39 9.13 8.15
C VAL A 156 -1.13 9.00 9.49
N THR A 157 -1.55 10.13 10.08
CA THR A 157 -2.20 10.15 11.40
C THR A 157 -3.73 10.10 11.35
N ARG A 158 -4.33 10.12 10.16
CA ARG A 158 -5.78 10.16 9.97
C ARG A 158 -6.50 8.98 10.62
N GLY A 159 -7.60 9.29 11.32
CA GLY A 159 -8.44 8.28 11.97
C GLY A 159 -7.95 7.85 13.35
N VAL A 160 -8.72 6.98 13.98
CA VAL A 160 -8.44 6.49 15.34
C VAL A 160 -7.36 5.42 15.28
N LYS A 161 -6.38 5.46 16.19
CA LYS A 161 -5.30 4.47 16.23
C LYS A 161 -5.87 3.06 16.33
N TYR A 162 -5.33 2.16 15.51
CA TYR A 162 -5.67 0.75 15.56
C TYR A 162 -5.33 0.19 16.95
N GLN A 163 -6.31 -0.48 17.57
CA GLN A 163 -6.11 -1.23 18.79
C GLN A 163 -6.34 -2.71 18.51
N ALA A 164 -5.29 -3.52 18.67
CA ALA A 164 -5.42 -4.97 18.61
C ALA A 164 -6.37 -5.42 19.73
N ARG A 165 -7.39 -6.21 19.40
CA ARG A 165 -8.19 -6.87 20.43
C ARG A 165 -7.29 -7.88 21.13
N LYS A 166 -7.08 -7.70 22.44
CA LYS A 166 -6.56 -8.77 23.29
C LYS A 166 -7.65 -9.83 23.38
N THR A 167 -7.47 -10.97 22.72
CA THR A 167 -8.31 -12.14 22.98
C THR A 167 -7.89 -12.66 24.35
N THR A 168 -8.58 -12.25 25.40
CA THR A 168 -8.49 -12.94 26.68
C THR A 168 -9.20 -14.27 26.48
N VAL A 169 -8.46 -15.31 26.11
CA VAL A 169 -8.93 -16.68 26.28
C VAL A 169 -9.01 -16.88 27.79
N GLN A 170 -10.23 -16.87 28.34
CA GLN A 170 -10.43 -17.28 29.72
C GLN A 170 -10.13 -18.79 29.81
N PRO A 171 -9.38 -19.24 30.83
CA PRO A 171 -9.03 -20.64 31.03
C PRO A 171 -10.26 -21.53 31.28
#